data_AF-A0A1H0PP89-F1
#
_entry.id   AF-A0A1H0PP89-F1
#
_cell.length_a   1.000
_cell.length_b   1.000
_cell.length_c   1.000
_cell.angle_alpha   90.00
_cell.angle_beta   90.00
_cell.angle_gamma   90.00
#
_symmetry.space_group_name_H-M   'P 1'
#
loop_
_entity.id
_entity.type
_entity.pdbx_description
1 polymer ?
#
loop_
_entity_poly.entity_id
_entity_poly.type
_entity_poly.pdbx_seq_one_letter_code
_entity_poly.pdbx_strand_id
1 'polypeptide(L)'
;MAKYRMIQTNFWTNPIVSEEMTPEDKYFFLYLLTNPHTTQIGIYRITKKQMAFDTGYSIETIHSLMDRMDRHHDVIRYNPDTRELAIKNWGKYNLHKGGKPINDCIISELQEVQDTSLIPYI
;
A
#
# COMPACT_ATOMS: atom_id res chain seq x y z
N MET A 1 9.36 -7.84 -11.55
CA MET A 1 8.78 -6.77 -10.70
C MET A 1 9.48 -5.45 -10.98
N ALA A 2 8.80 -4.32 -10.76
CA ALA A 2 9.32 -2.99 -11.06
C ALA A 2 10.58 -2.67 -10.24
N LYS A 3 11.63 -2.15 -10.89
CA LYS A 3 12.88 -1.75 -10.22
C LYS A 3 12.77 -0.42 -9.48
N TYR A 4 11.74 0.36 -9.79
CA TYR A 4 11.47 1.67 -9.22
C TYR A 4 9.97 1.88 -9.11
N ARG A 5 9.55 2.65 -8.12
CA ARG A 5 8.15 3.08 -7.91
C ARG A 5 8.11 4.60 -8.01
N MET A 6 7.29 5.11 -8.93
CA MET A 6 7.08 6.54 -9.08
C MET A 6 5.98 6.98 -8.12
N ILE A 7 6.22 8.07 -7.40
CA ILE A 7 5.20 8.71 -6.57
C ILE A 7 4.84 10.03 -7.24
N GLN A 8 3.54 10.22 -7.47
CA GLN A 8 3.05 11.48 -8.03
C GLN A 8 3.31 12.61 -7.03
N THR A 9 3.78 13.76 -7.50
CA THR A 9 4.11 14.91 -6.63
C THR A 9 2.89 15.48 -5.91
N ASN A 10 1.68 15.27 -6.47
CA ASN A 10 0.41 15.61 -5.84
C ASN A 10 0.14 14.85 -4.52
N PHE A 11 0.92 13.81 -4.22
CA PHE A 11 0.94 13.15 -2.92
C PHE A 11 1.08 14.17 -1.79
N TRP A 12 2.01 15.12 -1.92
CA TRP A 12 2.29 16.13 -0.89
C TRP A 12 1.22 17.21 -0.75
N THR A 13 0.34 17.35 -1.74
CA THR A 13 -0.77 18.31 -1.75
C THR A 13 -2.12 17.64 -1.51
N ASN A 14 -2.15 16.32 -1.27
CA ASN A 14 -3.37 15.63 -0.88
C ASN A 14 -3.79 16.12 0.52
N PRO A 15 -5.03 16.58 0.74
CA PRO A 15 -5.46 17.16 2.02
C PRO A 15 -5.19 16.27 3.24
N ILE A 16 -5.45 14.96 3.13
CA ILE A 16 -5.17 14.00 4.21
C ILE A 16 -3.67 13.96 4.49
N VAL A 17 -2.83 13.87 3.45
CA VAL A 17 -1.38 13.83 3.60
C VAL A 17 -0.80 15.17 4.09
N SER A 18 -1.34 16.31 3.67
CA SER A 18 -0.81 17.62 4.01
C SER A 18 -1.22 18.08 5.41
N GLU A 19 -2.50 17.90 5.77
CA GLU A 19 -3.12 18.52 6.94
C GLU A 19 -3.36 17.54 8.10
N GLU A 20 -3.64 16.27 7.81
CA GLU A 20 -4.07 15.29 8.82
C GLU A 20 -2.95 14.32 9.24
N MET A 21 -2.08 13.94 8.31
CA MET A 21 -0.98 13.01 8.58
C MET A 21 0.16 13.67 9.36
N THR A 22 0.60 12.99 10.43
CA THR A 22 1.86 13.32 11.11
C THR A 22 3.06 13.06 10.19
N PRO A 23 4.26 13.61 10.45
CA PRO A 23 5.45 13.29 9.66
C PRO A 23 5.72 11.78 9.55
N GLU A 24 5.54 11.04 10.64
CA GLU A 24 5.70 9.58 10.68
C GLU A 24 4.68 8.87 9.79
N ASP A 25 3.42 9.33 9.80
CA ASP A 25 2.38 8.81 8.93
C ASP A 25 2.76 8.99 7.45
N LYS A 26 3.27 10.18 7.06
CA LYS A 26 3.67 10.47 5.67
C LYS A 26 4.77 9.54 5.20
N TYR A 27 5.81 9.36 6.00
CA TYR A 27 6.94 8.48 5.64
C TYR A 27 6.55 7.01 5.66
N PHE A 28 5.72 6.59 6.61
CA PHE A 28 5.21 5.23 6.63
C PHE A 28 4.32 4.95 5.43
N PHE A 29 3.46 5.89 5.02
CA PHE A 29 2.63 5.73 3.84
C PHE A 29 3.48 5.66 2.56
N LEU A 30 4.51 6.51 2.42
CA LEU A 30 5.48 6.38 1.33
C LEU A 30 6.15 5.00 1.30
N TYR A 31 6.51 4.45 2.46
CA TYR A 31 7.04 3.09 2.55
C TYR A 31 6.02 2.04 2.07
N LEU A 32 4.75 2.13 2.47
CA LEU A 32 3.70 1.23 1.97
C LEU A 32 3.54 1.32 0.44
N LEU A 33 3.63 2.52 -0.13
CA LEU A 33 3.55 2.72 -1.59
C LEU A 33 4.76 2.16 -2.35
N THR A 34 5.93 2.00 -1.71
CA THR A 34 7.20 1.82 -2.43
C THR A 34 8.05 0.62 -2.00
N ASN A 35 7.66 -0.10 -0.94
CA ASN A 35 8.43 -1.25 -0.46
C ASN A 35 8.52 -2.39 -1.52
N PRO A 36 9.49 -3.31 -1.38
CA PRO A 36 9.74 -4.36 -2.37
C PRO A 36 8.58 -5.34 -2.62
N HIS A 37 7.63 -5.43 -1.68
CA HIS A 37 6.48 -6.34 -1.80
C HIS A 37 5.32 -5.73 -2.60
N THR A 38 5.28 -4.41 -2.77
CA THR A 38 4.19 -3.74 -3.46
C THR A 38 4.06 -4.25 -4.89
N THR A 39 2.85 -4.66 -5.27
CA THR A 39 2.48 -5.26 -6.57
C THR A 39 2.02 -4.21 -7.58
N GLN A 40 1.73 -4.60 -8.82
CA GLN A 40 1.14 -3.70 -9.81
C GLN A 40 -0.31 -3.34 -9.45
N ILE A 41 -1.03 -4.22 -8.75
CA ILE A 41 -2.42 -4.01 -8.33
C ILE A 41 -2.59 -3.32 -6.96
N GLY A 42 -1.51 -3.17 -6.18
CA GLY A 42 -1.59 -2.49 -4.87
C GLY A 42 -2.17 -3.35 -3.74
N ILE A 43 -2.31 -4.65 -3.98
CA ILE A 43 -2.60 -5.67 -2.96
C ILE A 43 -1.39 -6.59 -2.86
N TYR A 44 -0.82 -6.72 -1.67
CA TYR A 44 0.38 -7.52 -1.47
C TYR A 44 0.51 -8.05 -0.06
N ARG A 45 1.27 -9.14 0.10
CA ARG A 45 1.54 -9.74 1.41
C ARG A 45 2.72 -9.09 2.09
N ILE A 46 2.51 -8.66 3.32
CA ILE A 46 3.56 -8.12 4.17
C ILE A 46 3.19 -8.30 5.64
N THR A 47 4.17 -8.63 6.48
CA THR A 47 3.93 -8.78 7.92
C THR A 47 4.33 -7.51 8.66
N LYS A 48 3.67 -7.22 9.79
CA LYS A 48 4.06 -6.11 10.67
C LYS A 48 5.52 -6.22 11.15
N LYS A 49 6.03 -7.46 11.31
CA LYS A 49 7.45 -7.71 11.65
C LYS A 49 8.39 -7.29 10.51
N GLN A 50 8.01 -7.54 9.26
CA GLN A 50 8.78 -7.08 8.11
C GLN A 50 8.80 -5.55 8.04
N MET A 51 7.65 -4.91 8.25
CA MET A 51 7.57 -3.44 8.29
C MET A 51 8.47 -2.85 9.38
N ALA A 52 8.46 -3.45 10.57
CA ALA A 52 9.32 -3.04 11.68
C ALA A 52 10.81 -3.17 11.31
N PHE A 53 11.18 -4.29 10.70
CA PHE A 53 12.54 -4.52 10.22
C PHE A 53 12.98 -3.49 9.16
N ASP A 54 12.15 -3.26 8.13
CA ASP A 54 12.48 -2.37 7.01
C ASP A 54 12.60 -0.90 7.44
N THR A 55 11.75 -0.47 8.38
CA THR A 55 11.68 0.94 8.84
C THR A 55 12.57 1.22 10.04
N GLY A 56 13.03 0.19 10.76
CA GLY A 56 13.75 0.32 12.02
C GLY A 56 12.87 0.69 13.22
N TYR A 57 11.56 0.74 13.05
CA TYR A 57 10.62 1.00 14.15
C TYR A 57 10.37 -0.24 15.02
N SER A 58 9.91 0.00 16.25
CA SER A 58 9.42 -1.09 17.09
C SER A 58 8.12 -1.66 16.52
N ILE A 59 7.79 -2.90 16.90
CA ILE A 59 6.56 -3.54 16.43
C ILE A 59 5.33 -2.77 16.93
N GLU A 60 5.37 -2.21 18.14
CA GLU A 60 4.31 -1.39 18.75
C GLU A 60 4.05 -0.11 17.95
N THR A 61 5.11 0.53 17.47
CA THR A 61 5.00 1.70 16.57
C THR A 61 4.34 1.31 15.26
N ILE A 62 4.72 0.17 14.65
CA ILE A 62 4.06 -0.34 13.43
C ILE A 62 2.58 -0.66 13.69
N HIS A 63 2.24 -1.26 14.83
CA HIS A 63 0.85 -1.49 15.19
C HIS A 63 0.05 -0.19 15.23
N SER A 64 0.60 0.85 15.84
CA SER A 64 -0.03 2.16 15.95
C SER A 64 -0.16 2.86 14.59
N LEU A 65 0.89 2.83 13.77
CA LEU A 65 0.88 3.37 12.40
C LEU A 65 -0.15 2.67 11.52
N MET A 66 -0.18 1.33 11.54
CA MET A 66 -1.15 0.55 10.78
C MET A 66 -2.60 0.84 11.19
N ASP A 67 -2.86 0.97 12.49
CA ASP A 67 -4.20 1.31 13.00
C ASP A 67 -4.64 2.71 12.54
N ARG A 68 -3.73 3.70 12.57
CA ARG A 68 -4.02 5.04 12.03
C ARG A 68 -4.28 5.02 10.52
N MET A 69 -3.46 4.31 9.74
CA MET A 69 -3.62 4.22 8.28
C MET A 69 -4.95 3.58 7.87
N ASP A 70 -5.38 2.55 8.61
CA ASP A 70 -6.60 1.79 8.31
C ASP A 70 -7.87 2.48 8.85
N ARG A 71 -7.85 2.96 10.10
CA ARG A 71 -9.05 3.45 10.79
C ARG A 71 -9.21 4.95 10.82
N HIS A 72 -8.11 5.69 10.90
CA HIS A 72 -8.15 7.15 11.01
C HIS A 72 -8.09 7.80 9.63
N HIS A 73 -7.07 7.46 8.85
CA HIS A 73 -6.84 8.00 7.51
C HIS A 73 -7.64 7.26 6.43
N ASP A 74 -8.06 6.02 6.69
CA ASP A 74 -8.82 5.16 5.76
C ASP A 74 -8.17 5.08 4.36
N VAL A 75 -6.84 4.90 4.34
CA VAL A 75 -6.01 4.85 3.11
C VAL A 75 -5.54 3.45 2.77
N ILE A 76 -5.62 2.50 3.71
CA ILE A 76 -5.30 1.08 3.49
C ILE A 76 -6.36 0.18 4.12
N ARG A 77 -6.33 -1.11 3.78
CA ARG A 77 -6.96 -2.20 4.54
C ARG A 77 -5.93 -3.31 4.73
N TYR A 78 -5.93 -3.93 5.91
CA TYR A 78 -5.03 -5.02 6.22
C TYR A 78 -5.78 -6.23 6.76
N ASN A 79 -5.66 -7.37 6.08
CA ASN A 79 -6.20 -8.63 6.56
C ASN A 79 -5.12 -9.36 7.40
N PRO A 80 -5.32 -9.56 8.72
CA PRO A 80 -4.32 -10.22 9.57
C PRO A 80 -4.16 -11.72 9.30
N ASP A 81 -5.18 -12.38 8.74
CA ASP A 81 -5.19 -13.82 8.47
C ASP A 81 -4.38 -14.16 7.20
N THR A 82 -4.65 -13.44 6.10
CA THR A 82 -3.90 -13.60 4.83
C THR A 82 -2.62 -12.78 4.79
N ARG A 83 -2.48 -11.81 5.70
CA ARG A 83 -1.40 -10.82 5.77
C ARG A 83 -1.32 -9.94 4.53
N GLU A 84 -2.47 -9.76 3.87
CA GLU A 84 -2.60 -8.93 2.68
C GLU A 84 -2.93 -7.49 3.08
N LEU A 85 -2.20 -6.56 2.49
CA LEU A 85 -2.42 -5.13 2.58
C LEU A 85 -2.92 -4.64 1.23
N ALA A 86 -4.01 -3.88 1.25
CA ALA A 86 -4.57 -3.21 0.08
C ALA A 86 -4.50 -1.69 0.26
N ILE A 87 -4.05 -0.99 -0.77
CA ILE A 87 -3.97 0.48 -0.77
C ILE A 87 -5.18 1.06 -1.49
N LYS A 88 -5.93 1.93 -0.81
CA LYS A 88 -7.20 2.45 -1.32
C LYS A 88 -6.99 3.27 -2.61
N ASN A 89 -7.89 3.10 -3.57
CA ASN A 89 -7.86 3.79 -4.87
C ASN A 89 -6.53 3.59 -5.65
N TRP A 90 -5.80 2.51 -5.40
CA TRP A 90 -4.55 2.23 -6.11
C TRP A 90 -4.75 2.25 -7.63
N GLY A 91 -5.86 1.68 -8.12
CA GLY A 91 -6.17 1.63 -9.55
C GLY A 91 -6.26 3.02 -10.19
N LYS A 92 -6.80 3.99 -9.47
CA LYS A 92 -6.99 5.37 -9.96
C LYS A 92 -5.67 6.13 -10.07
N TYR A 93 -4.75 5.92 -9.12
CA TYR A 93 -3.54 6.75 -8.99
C TYR A 93 -2.28 6.08 -9.55
N ASN A 94 -2.22 4.75 -9.59
CA ASN A 94 -0.99 4.01 -9.90
C ASN A 94 -1.07 3.12 -11.14
N LEU A 95 -2.27 2.86 -11.68
CA LEU A 95 -2.41 2.16 -12.95
C LEU A 95 -2.41 3.16 -14.11
N HIS A 96 -1.41 3.05 -14.96
CA HIS A 96 -1.37 3.74 -16.24
C HIS A 96 -1.81 2.79 -17.35
N LYS A 97 -2.29 3.34 -18.48
CA LYS A 97 -2.57 2.54 -19.67
C LYS A 97 -1.31 1.77 -20.07
N GLY A 98 -1.35 0.46 -19.84
CA GLY A 98 -0.26 -0.44 -20.15
C GLY A 98 -0.52 -1.21 -21.44
N GLY A 99 0.56 -1.67 -22.08
CA GLY A 99 0.46 -2.68 -23.12
C GLY A 99 0.13 -4.06 -22.53
N LYS A 100 0.01 -5.06 -23.40
CA LYS A 100 -0.27 -6.45 -23.03
C LYS A 100 0.53 -6.97 -21.81
N PRO A 101 1.85 -6.73 -21.67
CA PRO A 101 2.61 -7.24 -20.53
C PRO A 101 2.13 -6.73 -19.16
N ILE A 102 1.66 -5.48 -19.09
CA ILE A 102 1.14 -4.90 -17.84
C ILE A 102 -0.21 -5.51 -17.50
N ASN A 103 -1.08 -5.70 -18.50
CA ASN A 103 -2.39 -6.32 -18.29
C ASN A 103 -2.25 -7.78 -17.85
N ASP A 104 -1.35 -8.54 -18.47
CA ASP A 104 -1.07 -9.93 -18.09
C ASP A 104 -0.54 -10.00 -16.64
N CYS A 105 0.31 -9.05 -16.24
CA CYS A 105 0.80 -8.93 -14.87
C CYS A 105 -0.34 -8.64 -13.87
N ILE A 106 -1.22 -7.68 -14.19
CA ILE A 106 -2.38 -7.33 -13.36
C ILE A 106 -3.30 -8.55 -13.18
N ILE A 107 -3.61 -9.26 -14.26
CA ILE A 107 -4.48 -10.46 -14.21
C ILE A 107 -3.83 -11.54 -13.34
N SER A 108 -2.53 -11.78 -13.51
CA SER A 108 -1.80 -12.76 -12.70
C SER A 108 -1.82 -12.40 -11.21
N GLU A 109 -1.53 -11.15 -10.86
CA GLU A 109 -1.52 -10.72 -9.45
C GLU A 109 -2.92 -10.76 -8.83
N LEU A 110 -3.97 -10.42 -9.57
CA LEU A 110 -5.36 -10.51 -9.08
C LEU A 110 -5.75 -11.95 -8.73
N GLN A 111 -5.25 -12.93 -9.48
CA GLN A 111 -5.50 -14.35 -9.21
C GLN A 111 -4.78 -14.87 -7.96
N GLU A 112 -3.72 -14.18 -7.51
CA GLU A 112 -2.94 -14.55 -6.32
C GLU A 112 -3.50 -14.00 -5.01
N VAL A 113 -4.45 -13.05 -5.09
CA VAL A 113 -5.12 -12.44 -3.93
C VAL A 113 -5.97 -13.49 -3.21
N GLN A 114 -5.68 -13.75 -1.92
CA GLN A 114 -6.46 -14.68 -1.11
C GLN A 114 -7.74 -14.04 -0.57
N ASP A 115 -7.65 -12.82 -0.04
CA ASP A 115 -8.80 -12.07 0.40
C ASP A 115 -9.40 -11.26 -0.75
N THR A 116 -10.31 -11.90 -1.48
CA THR A 116 -11.01 -11.27 -2.61
C THR A 116 -11.83 -10.03 -2.23
N SER A 117 -12.13 -9.81 -0.93
CA SER A 117 -12.82 -8.59 -0.48
C SER A 117 -11.96 -7.34 -0.61
N LEU A 118 -10.63 -7.50 -0.76
CA LEU A 118 -9.69 -6.40 -0.99
C LEU A 118 -9.71 -5.90 -2.44
N ILE A 119 -10.13 -6.72 -3.40
CA ILE A 119 -10.18 -6.34 -4.82
C ILE A 119 -11.13 -5.15 -5.08
N PRO A 120 -12.37 -5.11 -4.57
CA PRO A 120 -13.23 -3.95 -4.74
C PRO A 120 -12.80 -2.71 -3.91
N TYR A 121 -11.80 -2.83 -3.04
CA TYR A 121 -11.31 -1.73 -2.21
C TYR A 121 -10.25 -0.85 -2.93
N ILE A 122 -9.54 -1.41 -3.91
CA ILE A 122 -8.40 -0.77 -4.61
C ILE A 122 -8.80 0.03 -5.85
#